data_AF-A0A3D1Q600-F1
#
_entry.id   AF-A0A3D1Q600-F1
#
_cell.length_a   1.000
_cell.length_b   1.000
_cell.length_c   1.000
_cell.angle_alpha   90.00
_cell.angle_beta   90.00
_cell.angle_gamma   90.00
#
_symmetry.space_group_name_H-M   'P 1'
#
loop_
_entity.id
_entity.type
_entity.pdbx_description
1 polymer ?
#
loop_
_entity_poly.entity_id
_entity_poly.type
_entity_poly.pdbx_seq_one_letter_code
_entity_poly.pdbx_strand_id
1 'polypeptide(L)'
;MTLSMLTPAFTVGRNEERCIRCGVCVNQCINEVHHLDEDGFMWVTDKNCVGCHRCAVLCPTQALAITEFPLAFRPNNYWSSASLREIYAQAETGGVLLTGMGNPRPYRSYFDHLLLNASQVTNPSIDPLREPMELTTYLGNQAAMLGEREKPLLKLEVPVMFSAM
;
A
#
# COMPACT_ATOMS: atom_id res chain seq x y z
N MET A 1 -2.18 -5.85 -20.80
CA MET A 1 -1.48 -5.79 -19.49
C MET A 1 -1.67 -4.40 -18.95
N THR A 2 -2.25 -4.26 -17.76
CA THR A 2 -2.29 -2.99 -17.05
C THR A 2 -0.87 -2.58 -16.68
N LEU A 3 -0.53 -1.31 -16.91
CA LEU A 3 0.77 -0.76 -16.53
C LEU A 3 0.85 -0.74 -15.00
N SER A 4 1.87 -1.36 -14.40
CA SER A 4 2.12 -1.26 -12.96
C SER A 4 2.86 0.04 -12.66
N MET A 5 2.34 0.82 -11.70
CA MET A 5 2.98 2.05 -11.22
C MET A 5 3.87 1.79 -9.99
N LEU A 6 3.90 0.55 -9.50
CA LEU A 6 4.73 0.17 -8.37
C LEU A 6 6.20 0.05 -8.76
N THR A 7 7.02 0.79 -8.04
CA THR A 7 8.48 0.70 -8.07
C THR A 7 8.98 -0.03 -6.83
N PRO A 8 10.20 -0.61 -6.89
CA PRO A 8 10.82 -1.20 -5.72
C PRO A 8 10.85 -0.22 -4.53
N ALA A 9 10.66 -0.74 -3.33
CA ALA A 9 10.80 0.06 -2.11
C ALA A 9 12.28 0.23 -1.72
N PHE A 10 13.06 -0.83 -1.91
CA PHE A 10 14.48 -0.90 -1.56
C PHE A 10 15.29 -1.37 -2.77
N THR A 11 16.57 -0.98 -2.80
CA THR A 11 17.57 -1.53 -3.72
C THR A 11 18.64 -2.27 -2.94
N VAL A 12 19.12 -3.38 -3.50
CA VAL A 12 20.20 -4.17 -2.92
C VAL A 12 21.49 -3.96 -3.70
N GLY A 13 22.41 -3.21 -3.11
CA GLY A 13 23.75 -3.02 -3.62
C GLY A 13 24.65 -4.20 -3.24
N ARG A 14 25.34 -4.78 -4.23
CA ARG A 14 26.38 -5.79 -4.03
C ARG A 14 27.74 -5.21 -4.39
N ASN A 15 28.68 -5.26 -3.45
CA ASN A 15 30.08 -4.94 -3.70
C ASN A 15 30.78 -6.19 -4.25
N GLU A 16 31.10 -6.18 -5.54
CA GLU A 16 31.75 -7.31 -6.24
C GLU A 16 33.15 -7.61 -5.72
N GLU A 17 33.90 -6.62 -5.24
CA GLU A 17 35.27 -6.83 -4.70
C GLU A 17 35.26 -7.60 -3.38
N ARG A 18 34.20 -7.44 -2.58
CA ARG A 18 34.03 -8.15 -1.30
C ARG A 18 33.27 -9.46 -1.46
N CYS A 19 32.60 -9.68 -2.59
CA CYS A 19 31.70 -10.79 -2.75
C CYS A 19 32.43 -12.07 -3.15
N ILE A 20 32.44 -13.06 -2.26
CA ILE A 20 33.03 -14.38 -2.54
C ILE A 20 32.07 -15.37 -3.22
N ARG A 21 30.91 -14.88 -3.69
CA ARG A 21 29.89 -15.68 -4.41
C ARG A 21 29.42 -16.96 -3.69
N CYS A 22 29.36 -16.91 -2.37
CA CYS A 22 28.98 -18.06 -1.52
C CYS A 22 27.50 -18.50 -1.61
N GLY A 23 26.63 -17.77 -2.30
CA GLY A 23 25.21 -18.13 -2.46
C GLY A 23 24.32 -17.99 -1.21
N VAL A 24 24.85 -17.65 -0.03
CA VAL A 24 24.07 -17.53 1.21
C VAL A 24 22.89 -16.55 1.07
N CYS A 25 23.10 -15.43 0.37
CA CYS A 25 22.03 -14.45 0.14
C CYS A 25 20.86 -14.98 -0.69
N VAL A 26 21.12 -15.88 -1.65
CA VAL A 26 20.10 -16.55 -2.47
C VAL A 26 19.29 -17.49 -1.59
N ASN A 27 19.96 -18.35 -0.82
CA ASN A 27 19.30 -19.35 0.02
C ASN A 27 18.46 -18.75 1.17
N GLN A 28 18.77 -17.53 1.60
CA GLN A 28 18.13 -16.92 2.77
C GLN A 28 17.05 -15.90 2.41
N CYS A 29 16.90 -15.54 1.13
CA CYS A 29 15.93 -14.56 0.70
C CYS A 29 14.58 -15.22 0.38
N ILE A 30 13.63 -15.11 1.30
CA ILE A 30 12.26 -15.61 1.11
C ILE A 30 11.52 -14.92 -0.06
N ASN A 31 11.94 -13.71 -0.42
CA ASN A 31 11.34 -12.93 -1.51
C ASN A 31 12.08 -13.12 -2.85
N GLU A 32 13.05 -14.03 -2.90
CA GLU A 32 13.74 -14.45 -4.13
C GLU A 32 14.36 -13.29 -4.92
N VAL A 33 14.90 -12.29 -4.20
CA VAL A 33 15.49 -11.08 -4.80
C VAL A 33 16.89 -11.34 -5.37
N HIS A 34 17.57 -12.39 -4.91
CA HIS A 34 18.93 -12.72 -5.34
C HIS A 34 18.92 -13.92 -6.28
N HIS A 35 19.69 -13.82 -7.36
CA HIS A 35 19.85 -14.89 -8.35
C HIS A 35 21.32 -15.24 -8.52
N LEU A 36 21.59 -16.51 -8.84
CA LEU A 36 22.89 -17.07 -9.15
C LEU A 36 22.73 -17.91 -10.40
N ASP A 37 23.42 -17.52 -11.47
CA ASP A 37 23.42 -18.23 -12.74
C ASP A 37 24.46 -19.37 -12.72
N GLU A 38 24.38 -20.29 -13.69
CA GLU A 38 25.28 -21.44 -13.81
C GLU A 38 26.75 -21.02 -13.97
N ASP A 39 27.00 -19.89 -14.63
CA ASP A 39 28.33 -19.30 -14.84
C ASP A 39 28.90 -18.64 -13.55
N GLY A 40 28.18 -18.73 -12.43
CA GLY A 40 28.55 -18.12 -11.17
C GLY A 40 28.33 -16.60 -11.13
N PHE A 41 27.65 -16.03 -12.13
CA PHE A 41 27.22 -14.64 -12.10
C PHE A 41 26.07 -14.47 -11.11
N MET A 42 26.17 -13.47 -10.23
CA MET A 42 25.08 -13.16 -9.30
C MET A 42 24.48 -11.82 -9.63
N TRP A 43 23.16 -11.75 -9.65
CA TRP A 43 22.41 -10.52 -9.90
C TRP A 43 21.23 -10.41 -8.93
N VAL A 44 20.49 -9.31 -9.02
CA VAL A 44 19.45 -8.92 -8.07
C VAL A 44 18.23 -8.38 -8.82
N THR A 45 17.03 -8.78 -8.38
CA THR A 45 15.75 -8.19 -8.79
C THR A 45 15.10 -7.44 -7.61
N ASP A 46 15.33 -6.13 -7.54
CA ASP A 46 14.91 -5.31 -6.39
C ASP A 46 13.39 -5.27 -6.12
N LYS A 47 12.57 -5.62 -7.11
CA LYS A 47 11.10 -5.47 -7.10
C LYS A 47 10.43 -6.04 -5.85
N ASN A 48 10.92 -7.17 -5.32
CA ASN A 48 10.31 -7.87 -4.18
C ASN A 48 11.07 -7.63 -2.87
N CYS A 49 12.06 -6.75 -2.84
CA CYS A 49 12.80 -6.45 -1.62
C CYS A 49 11.93 -5.68 -0.63
N VAL A 50 11.74 -6.25 0.57
CA VAL A 50 10.97 -5.64 1.67
C VAL A 50 11.87 -5.04 2.75
N GLY A 51 13.18 -5.00 2.52
CA GLY A 51 14.13 -4.42 3.48
C GLY A 51 14.25 -5.21 4.79
N CYS A 52 14.10 -6.54 4.77
CA CYS A 52 14.22 -7.35 6.00
C CYS A 52 15.66 -7.46 6.56
N HIS A 53 16.65 -6.95 5.83
CA HIS A 53 18.08 -6.95 6.16
C HIS A 53 18.75 -8.33 6.40
N ARG A 54 18.03 -9.44 6.22
CA ARG A 54 18.54 -10.80 6.46
C ARG A 54 19.78 -11.12 5.61
N CYS A 55 19.77 -10.78 4.33
CA CYS A 55 20.91 -11.06 3.44
C CYS A 55 22.15 -10.21 3.78
N ALA A 56 21.96 -8.97 4.23
CA ALA A 56 23.06 -8.11 4.67
C ALA A 56 23.72 -8.64 5.96
N VAL A 57 22.91 -9.10 6.92
CA VAL A 57 23.39 -9.64 8.21
C VAL A 57 24.11 -10.98 8.02
N LEU A 58 23.58 -11.88 7.19
CA LEU A 58 24.15 -13.21 6.99
C LEU A 58 25.32 -13.26 6.01
N CYS A 59 25.64 -12.15 5.34
CA CYS A 59 26.77 -12.10 4.42
C CYS A 59 28.10 -12.19 5.19
N PRO A 60 28.91 -13.26 5.01
CA PRO A 60 30.13 -13.45 5.80
C PRO A 60 31.18 -12.35 5.54
N THR A 61 31.17 -11.76 4.35
CA THR A 61 32.08 -10.68 3.97
C THR A 61 31.44 -9.29 4.04
N GLN A 62 30.18 -9.19 4.48
CA GLN A 62 29.38 -7.95 4.51
C GLN A 62 29.41 -7.17 3.17
N ALA A 63 29.28 -7.90 2.06
CA ALA A 63 29.33 -7.34 0.72
C ALA A 63 27.99 -6.74 0.24
N LEU A 64 26.93 -6.82 1.06
CA LEU A 64 25.58 -6.38 0.68
C LEU A 64 25.14 -5.17 1.51
N ALA A 65 24.55 -4.18 0.84
CA ALA A 65 23.91 -3.03 1.45
C ALA A 65 22.48 -2.89 0.90
N ILE A 66 21.52 -2.62 1.78
CA ILE A 66 20.12 -2.39 1.40
C ILE A 66 19.83 -0.93 1.68
N THR A 67 19.38 -0.21 0.66
CA THR A 67 19.07 1.22 0.73
C THR A 67 17.69 1.48 0.16
N GLU A 68 17.10 2.62 0.49
CA GLU A 68 15.84 3.04 -0.13
C GLU A 68 16.02 3.20 -1.64
N PHE A 69 15.02 2.77 -2.41
CA PHE A 69 15.06 2.92 -3.85
C PHE A 69 15.05 4.41 -4.21
N PRO A 70 15.96 4.90 -5.09
CA PRO A 70 16.23 6.33 -5.30
C PRO A 70 15.12 7.10 -6.07
N LEU A 71 13.90 6.57 -6.09
CA LEU A 71 12.76 7.25 -6.70
C LEU A 71 12.26 8.39 -5.81
N ALA A 72 12.41 9.61 -6.31
CA ALA A 72 11.82 10.80 -5.70
C ALA A 72 10.46 11.11 -6.33
N PHE A 73 9.41 11.14 -5.50
CA PHE A 73 8.15 11.76 -5.88
C PHE A 73 8.23 13.28 -5.66
N ARG A 74 7.38 14.04 -6.37
CA ARG A 74 7.25 15.48 -6.11
C ARG A 74 6.87 15.70 -4.64
N PRO A 75 7.64 16.51 -3.88
CA PRO A 75 7.33 16.75 -2.48
C PRO A 75 6.01 17.51 -2.34
N ASN A 76 5.23 17.15 -1.32
CA ASN A 76 3.99 17.82 -0.94
C ASN A 76 3.85 17.79 0.59
N ASN A 77 3.14 18.77 1.16
CA ASN A 77 2.84 18.83 2.58
C ASN A 77 1.70 17.88 2.98
N TYR A 78 0.79 17.57 2.06
CA TYR A 78 -0.39 16.76 2.35
C TYR A 78 -0.14 15.25 2.27
N TRP A 79 0.81 14.82 1.44
CA TRP A 79 1.11 13.40 1.24
C TRP A 79 2.60 13.15 1.10
N SER A 80 3.03 12.01 1.63
CA SER A 80 4.40 11.53 1.49
C SER A 80 4.55 10.60 0.29
N SER A 81 5.80 10.31 -0.08
CA SER A 81 6.14 9.26 -1.04
C SER A 81 5.54 7.90 -0.66
N ALA A 82 5.49 7.59 0.65
CA ALA A 82 4.87 6.39 1.16
C ALA A 82 3.35 6.35 0.89
N SER A 83 2.65 7.47 1.11
CA SER A 83 1.21 7.58 0.80
C SER A 83 0.91 7.31 -0.67
N LEU A 84 1.73 7.85 -1.59
CA LEU A 84 1.55 7.62 -3.02
C LEU A 84 1.77 6.14 -3.40
N ARG A 85 2.83 5.51 -2.88
CA ARG A 85 3.10 4.08 -3.11
C ARG A 85 1.95 3.20 -2.63
N GLU A 86 1.37 3.50 -1.46
CA GLU A 86 0.24 2.76 -0.93
C GLU A 86 -1.04 2.94 -1.76
N ILE A 87 -1.29 4.14 -2.26
CA ILE A 87 -2.41 4.39 -3.18
C ILE A 87 -2.22 3.58 -4.47
N TYR A 88 -1.01 3.54 -5.03
CA TYR A 88 -0.73 2.71 -6.20
C TYR A 88 -0.91 1.22 -5.92
N ALA A 89 -0.49 0.72 -4.75
CA ALA A 89 -0.68 -0.68 -4.38
C ALA A 89 -2.17 -1.05 -4.20
N GLN A 90 -2.97 -0.15 -3.62
CA GLN A 90 -4.43 -0.33 -3.51
C GLN A 90 -5.12 -0.26 -4.87
N ALA A 91 -4.68 0.65 -5.74
CA ALA A 91 -5.21 0.77 -7.10
C ALA A 91 -4.94 -0.48 -7.94
N GLU A 92 -3.78 -1.12 -7.78
CA GLU A 92 -3.45 -2.37 -8.49
C GLU A 92 -4.20 -3.58 -7.97
N THR A 93 -4.43 -3.67 -6.64
CA THR A 93 -5.08 -4.83 -6.01
C THR A 93 -6.60 -4.70 -5.92
N GLY A 94 -7.13 -3.48 -5.97
CA GLY A 94 -8.55 -3.17 -5.70
C GLY A 94 -8.94 -3.36 -4.23
N GLY A 95 -7.99 -3.63 -3.34
CA GLY A 95 -8.21 -3.88 -1.92
C GLY A 95 -7.58 -2.82 -1.03
N VAL A 96 -8.07 -2.71 0.20
CA VAL A 96 -7.46 -1.85 1.23
C VAL A 96 -6.22 -2.55 1.79
N LEU A 97 -5.11 -1.82 1.91
CA LEU A 97 -3.88 -2.37 2.49
C LEU A 97 -4.06 -2.68 3.97
N LEU A 98 -3.71 -3.91 4.34
CA LEU A 98 -3.64 -4.34 5.73
C LEU A 98 -2.24 -4.06 6.27
N THR A 99 -2.17 -3.39 7.41
CA THR A 99 -0.94 -3.12 8.14
C THR A 99 -1.04 -3.61 9.58
N GLY A 100 0.11 -3.89 10.20
CA GLY A 100 0.22 -4.34 11.57
C GLY A 100 1.20 -3.49 12.37
N MET A 101 1.36 -3.82 13.66
CA MET A 101 2.29 -3.14 14.59
C MET A 101 1.93 -1.68 14.91
N GLY A 102 0.65 -1.33 14.82
CA GLY A 102 0.14 0.01 15.13
C GLY A 102 0.36 1.02 14.00
N ASN A 103 0.24 2.31 14.31
CA ASN A 103 0.41 3.39 13.34
C ASN A 103 1.63 4.25 13.70
N PRO A 104 2.77 4.12 12.99
CA PRO A 104 3.96 4.92 13.25
C PRO A 104 3.87 6.35 12.70
N ARG A 105 2.78 6.71 12.00
CA ARG A 105 2.64 8.01 11.37
C ARG A 105 2.31 9.09 12.41
N PRO A 106 2.78 10.33 12.21
CA PRO A 106 2.51 11.44 13.12
C PRO A 106 1.09 12.00 12.94
N TYR A 107 0.11 11.15 12.63
CA TYR A 107 -1.28 11.60 12.61
C TYR A 107 -1.70 11.95 14.02
N ARG A 108 -2.51 13.00 14.13
CA ARG A 108 -3.24 13.24 15.37
C ARG A 108 -4.07 12.00 15.67
N SER A 109 -3.90 11.41 16.85
CA SER A 109 -4.73 10.30 17.30
C SER A 109 -6.15 10.82 17.51
N TYR A 110 -6.94 10.80 16.44
CA TYR A 110 -8.35 11.13 16.53
C TYR A 110 -9.11 10.08 17.32
N PHE A 111 -8.58 8.86 17.49
CA PHE A 111 -9.18 7.84 18.35
C PHE A 111 -9.22 8.24 19.84
N ASP A 112 -8.29 9.10 20.30
CA ASP A 112 -8.37 9.72 21.63
C ASP A 112 -9.46 10.81 21.71
N HIS A 113 -10.05 11.17 20.57
CA HIS A 113 -11.01 12.25 20.40
C HIS A 113 -12.30 11.82 19.68
N LEU A 114 -12.41 10.54 19.31
CA LEU A 114 -13.52 9.94 18.56
C LEU A 114 -13.85 8.61 19.23
N LEU A 115 -15.05 8.55 19.80
CA LEU A 115 -15.61 7.28 20.26
C LEU A 115 -16.34 6.64 19.08
N LEU A 116 -15.81 5.53 18.56
CA LEU A 116 -16.56 4.71 17.61
C LEU A 116 -17.74 4.08 18.36
N ASN A 117 -18.96 4.48 17.99
CA ASN A 117 -20.16 3.86 18.52
C ASN A 117 -20.43 2.55 17.78
N ALA A 118 -19.77 1.49 18.20
CA ALA A 118 -20.09 0.13 17.77
C ALA A 118 -21.26 -0.38 18.62
N SER A 119 -22.32 -0.90 17.98
CA SER A 119 -23.35 -1.60 18.74
C SER A 119 -22.78 -2.92 19.25
N GLN A 120 -22.89 -3.15 20.56
CA GLN A 120 -22.32 -4.35 21.20
C GLN A 120 -23.39 -5.33 21.66
N VAL A 121 -24.53 -4.82 22.14
CA VAL A 121 -25.58 -5.65 22.76
C VAL A 121 -26.96 -5.37 22.18
N THR A 122 -27.27 -4.11 21.86
CA THR A 122 -28.61 -3.68 21.44
C THR A 122 -28.99 -4.18 20.05
N ASN A 123 -28.01 -4.26 19.15
CA ASN A 123 -28.17 -4.77 17.80
C ASN A 123 -26.82 -5.33 17.32
N PRO A 124 -26.82 -6.43 16.57
CA PRO A 124 -25.60 -6.97 15.99
C PRO A 124 -25.04 -6.02 14.92
N SER A 125 -23.72 -5.99 14.80
CA SER A 125 -23.05 -5.39 13.64
C SER A 125 -23.33 -6.22 12.38
N ILE A 126 -23.46 -5.54 11.24
CA ILE A 126 -23.63 -6.16 9.92
C ILE A 126 -22.26 -6.53 9.37
N ASP A 127 -22.09 -7.72 8.79
CA ASP A 127 -20.86 -8.13 8.10
C ASP A 127 -20.82 -7.54 6.66
N PRO A 128 -19.96 -6.53 6.38
CA PRO A 128 -19.91 -5.89 5.05
C PRO A 128 -19.52 -6.81 3.89
N LEU A 129 -18.91 -7.97 4.18
CA LEU A 129 -18.45 -8.92 3.17
C LEU A 129 -19.49 -9.99 2.87
N ARG A 130 -20.38 -10.29 3.82
CA ARG A 130 -21.38 -11.37 3.70
C ARG A 130 -22.80 -10.85 3.53
N GLU A 131 -23.08 -9.65 3.99
CA GLU A 131 -24.40 -9.04 4.01
C GLU A 131 -24.46 -7.82 3.07
N PRO A 132 -25.61 -7.53 2.44
CA PRO A 132 -25.74 -6.43 1.51
C PRO A 132 -25.67 -5.07 2.24
N MET A 133 -24.93 -4.14 1.66
CA MET A 133 -24.89 -2.73 2.08
C MET A 133 -25.33 -1.82 0.94
N GLU A 134 -26.18 -0.84 1.25
CA GLU A 134 -26.60 0.18 0.28
C GLU A 134 -25.74 1.44 0.39
N LEU A 135 -25.16 1.86 -0.75
CA LEU A 135 -24.33 3.06 -0.87
C LEU A 135 -24.96 4.14 -1.77
N THR A 136 -26.20 3.90 -2.21
CA THR A 136 -26.94 4.80 -3.10
C THR A 136 -26.99 6.20 -2.50
N THR A 137 -26.48 7.18 -3.24
CA THR A 137 -26.39 8.57 -2.80
C THR A 137 -27.21 9.46 -3.73
N TYR A 138 -27.97 10.40 -3.17
CA TYR A 138 -28.79 11.35 -3.93
C TYR A 138 -28.31 12.78 -3.64
N LEU A 139 -27.81 13.47 -4.66
CA LEU A 139 -27.35 14.84 -4.52
C LEU A 139 -28.48 15.81 -4.78
N GLY A 140 -28.93 16.54 -3.75
CA GLY A 140 -29.98 17.55 -3.82
C GLY A 140 -31.35 17.10 -3.28
N ASN A 141 -31.46 15.90 -2.70
CA ASN A 141 -32.74 15.33 -2.20
C ASN A 141 -33.39 16.07 -1.01
N GLN A 142 -32.77 17.14 -0.48
CA GLN A 142 -33.33 17.89 0.65
C GLN A 142 -34.43 18.86 0.18
N ALA A 143 -35.69 18.45 0.37
CA ALA A 143 -36.90 19.20 -0.01
C ALA A 143 -37.21 20.35 0.98
N ALA A 144 -36.28 21.28 1.18
CA ALA A 144 -36.47 22.30 2.19
C ALA A 144 -37.57 23.33 1.85
N MET A 145 -37.86 23.65 0.57
CA MET A 145 -38.88 24.66 0.22
C MET A 145 -39.44 24.57 -1.22
N LEU A 146 -39.01 23.61 -2.04
CA LEU A 146 -39.50 23.45 -3.41
C LEU A 146 -40.59 22.38 -3.38
N GLY A 147 -41.83 22.74 -3.75
CA GLY A 147 -42.96 21.83 -3.84
C GLY A 147 -42.68 20.61 -4.73
N GLU A 148 -43.65 19.68 -4.79
CA GLU A 148 -43.57 18.32 -5.40
C GLU A 148 -43.12 18.19 -6.88
N ARG A 149 -42.51 19.21 -7.48
CA ARG A 149 -41.97 19.16 -8.83
C ARG A 149 -40.67 18.35 -8.90
N GLU A 150 -40.80 17.24 -9.62
CA GLU A 150 -39.80 16.44 -10.36
C GLU A 150 -38.48 16.13 -9.62
N LYS A 151 -38.47 15.00 -8.90
CA LYS A 151 -37.24 14.24 -8.60
C LYS A 151 -36.82 13.46 -9.87
N PRO A 152 -35.52 13.31 -10.21
CA PRO A 152 -34.41 13.18 -9.27
C PRO A 152 -33.28 14.20 -9.43
N LEU A 153 -32.89 14.74 -8.29
CA LEU A 153 -31.60 15.35 -8.04
C LEU A 153 -30.57 14.20 -8.01
N LEU A 154 -29.50 14.32 -8.82
CA LEU A 154 -28.57 13.26 -9.29
C LEU A 154 -28.45 12.03 -8.38
N LYS A 155 -28.78 10.85 -8.92
CA LYS A 155 -28.59 9.56 -8.27
C LYS A 155 -27.19 9.01 -8.60
N LEU A 156 -26.44 8.65 -7.57
CA LEU A 156 -25.17 7.95 -7.64
C LEU A 156 -25.31 6.57 -6.98
N GLU A 157 -24.66 5.56 -7.52
CA GLU A 157 -24.62 4.22 -6.90
C GLU A 157 -23.68 4.16 -5.70
N VAL A 158 -22.63 4.97 -5.72
CA VAL A 158 -21.64 5.12 -4.65
C VAL A 158 -21.36 6.61 -4.41
N PRO A 159 -20.95 7.02 -3.19
CA PRO A 159 -20.61 8.40 -2.86
C PRO A 159 -19.23 8.83 -3.41
N VAL A 160 -18.84 8.34 -4.58
CA VAL A 160 -17.54 8.61 -5.22
C VAL A 160 -17.78 9.05 -6.65
N MET A 161 -17.24 10.21 -7.02
CA MET A 161 -17.25 10.72 -8.40
C MET A 161 -15.81 10.92 -8.87
N PHE A 162 -15.49 10.41 -10.04
CA PHE A 162 -14.21 10.66 -10.69
C PHE A 162 -14.34 11.89 -11.59
N SER A 163 -13.33 12.76 -11.58
CA SER A 163 -13.27 13.86 -12.55
C SER A 163 -13.13 13.30 -13.96
N ALA A 164 -13.86 13.87 -14.93
CA ALA A 164 -13.57 13.62 -16.33
C ALA A 164 -12.15 14.12 -16.62
N MET A 165 -11.24 13.20 -16.93
CA MET A 165 -9.91 13.53 -17.43
C MET A 165 -9.97 13.80 -18.93
#